data_AF-A0A9E4EZX8-F1
#
_entry.id   AF-A0A9E4EZX8-F1
#
_cell.length_a   1.000
_cell.length_b   1.000
_cell.length_c   1.000
_cell.angle_alpha   90.00
_cell.angle_beta   90.00
_cell.angle_gamma   90.00
#
_symmetry.space_group_name_H-M   'P 1'
#
loop_
_entity.id
_entity.type
_entity.pdbx_description
1 polymer ?
#
loop_
_entity_poly.entity_id
_entity_poly.type
_entity_poly.pdbx_seq_one_letter_code
_entity_poly.pdbx_strand_id
1 'polypeptide(L)' 'MPERPNTPQVILRQIQGTQLQMFTTTGRHSYVLDEPETRGGTDLAATPFEFFIAGHAG' A
#
# COMPACT_ATOMS: atom_id res chain seq x y z
N MET A 1 3.18 -19.72 3.11
CA MET A 1 4.58 -19.36 3.39
C MET A 1 4.69 -19.19 4.90
N PRO A 2 5.63 -19.83 5.62
CA PRO A 2 5.70 -19.68 7.06
C PRO A 2 6.20 -18.27 7.38
N GLU A 3 5.45 -17.55 8.22
CA GLU A 3 5.80 -16.22 8.68
C GLU A 3 7.15 -16.30 9.42
N ARG A 4 8.16 -15.56 8.93
CA ARG A 4 9.43 -15.42 9.64
C ARG A 4 9.20 -14.40 10.76
N PRO A 5 9.27 -14.79 12.05
CA PRO A 5 8.75 -13.97 13.14
C PRO A 5 9.42 -12.59 13.35
N ASN A 6 10.50 -12.27 12.64
CA ASN A 6 11.29 -11.05 12.84
C ASN A 6 11.65 -10.31 11.55
N THR A 7 11.03 -10.65 10.41
CA THR A 7 11.27 -9.93 9.16
C THR A 7 10.25 -8.80 9.02
N PRO A 8 10.65 -7.56 8.69
CA PRO A 8 9.72 -6.51 8.34
C PRO A 8 8.77 -7.00 7.23
N GLN A 9 7.47 -6.86 7.45
CA GLN A 9 6.46 -7.22 6.47
C GLN A 9 5.67 -5.98 6.09
N VAL A 10 5.35 -5.88 4.82
CA VAL A 10 4.35 -4.97 4.28
C VAL A 10 3.08 -5.77 4.09
N ILE A 11 2.00 -5.31 4.70
CA ILE A 11 0.69 -5.95 4.61
C ILE A 11 -0.23 -5.00 3.86
N LEU A 12 -0.86 -5.52 2.81
CA LEU A 12 -1.85 -4.82 2.00
C LEU A 12 -3.22 -5.44 2.27
N ARG A 13 -4.22 -4.59 2.52
CA ARG A 13 -5.62 -5.00 2.71
C ARG A 13 -6.54 -4.17 1.85
N GLN A 14 -7.42 -4.80 1.11
CA GLN A 14 -8.48 -4.09 0.41
C GLN A 14 -9.51 -3.56 1.42
N ILE A 15 -9.88 -2.28 1.30
CA ILE A 15 -10.80 -1.61 2.23
C ILE A 15 -12.12 -1.21 1.55
N GLN A 16 -12.08 -0.65 0.33
CA GLN A 16 -13.27 -0.23 -0.41
C GLN A 16 -12.98 -0.21 -1.92
N GLY A 17 -13.72 -1.00 -2.70
CA GLY A 17 -13.52 -1.04 -4.15
C GLY A 17 -12.07 -1.38 -4.50
N THR A 18 -11.39 -0.47 -5.21
CA THR A 18 -9.97 -0.55 -5.60
C THR A 18 -8.99 -0.07 -4.51
N GLN A 19 -9.48 0.55 -3.44
CA GLN A 19 -8.62 1.12 -2.40
C GLN A 19 -7.96 0.02 -1.55
N LEU A 20 -6.66 0.18 -1.34
CA LEU A 20 -5.82 -0.68 -0.52
C LEU A 20 -5.28 0.11 0.66
N GLN A 21 -5.34 -0.46 1.86
CA GLN A 21 -4.61 0.00 3.02
C GLN A 21 -3.31 -0.78 3.15
N MET A 22 -2.19 -0.06 3.17
CA MET A 22 -0.85 -0.61 3.39
C MET A 22 -0.37 -0.28 4.80
N PHE A 23 0.16 -1.28 5.51
CA PHE A 23 0.78 -1.09 6.83
C PHE A 23 2.00 -1.98 6.99
N THR A 24 2.95 -1.54 7.81
CA THR A 24 4.21 -2.25 8.07
C THR A 24 4.20 -2.89 9.45
N THR A 25 4.78 -4.09 9.61
CA THR A 25 4.89 -4.72 10.95
C THR A 25 5.94 -4.07 11.85
N THR A 26 6.83 -3.27 11.27
CA THR A 26 7.96 -2.62 11.98
C THR A 26 7.71 -1.16 12.33
N GLY A 27 6.60 -0.57 11.89
CA GLY A 27 6.31 0.84 12.09
C GLY A 27 4.81 1.11 12.26
N ARG A 28 4.46 2.25 12.85
CA ARG A 28 3.07 2.71 13.00
C ARG A 28 2.51 3.40 11.75
N HIS A 29 3.16 3.23 10.59
CA HIS A 29 2.73 3.88 9.37
C HIS A 29 1.62 3.07 8.68
N SER A 30 0.56 3.78 8.30
CA SER A 30 -0.55 3.27 7.50
C SER A 30 -0.79 4.24 6.36
N TYR A 31 -0.90 3.72 5.15
CA TYR A 31 -1.13 4.47 3.94
C TYR A 31 -2.37 3.92 3.24
N VAL A 32 -3.15 4.80 2.64
CA VAL A 32 -4.18 4.40 1.67
C VAL A 32 -3.56 4.56 0.29
N LEU A 33 -3.71 3.53 -0.52
CA LEU A 33 -3.37 3.49 -1.92
C LEU A 33 -4.66 3.32 -2.71
N ASP A 34 -4.75 3.94 -3.88
CA ASP A 34 -5.90 3.80 -4.76
C ASP A 34 -5.47 3.76 -6.21
N GLU A 35 -6.19 2.99 -7.02
CA GLU A 35 -5.97 3.03 -8.47
C GLU A 35 -6.51 4.36 -9.03
N PRO A 36 -5.93 4.85 -10.14
CA PRO A 36 -6.44 6.04 -10.80
C PRO A 36 -7.83 5.78 -11.40
N GLU A 37 -8.62 6.84 -11.60
CA GLU A 37 -9.95 6.75 -12.22
C GLU A 37 -9.93 6.02 -13.58
N THR A 38 -8.86 6.21 -14.36
CA THR A 38 -8.65 5.52 -15.65
C THR A 38 -8.57 4.00 -15.56
N ARG A 39 -8.36 3.45 -14.36
CA ARG A 39 -8.34 2.02 -14.03
C ARG A 39 -9.50 1.58 -13.14
N GLY A 40 -10.48 2.46 -12.93
CA GLY A 40 -11.69 2.17 -12.16
C GLY A 40 -11.56 2.43 -10.66
N GLY A 41 -10.52 3.17 -10.22
CA GLY A 41 -10.43 3.65 -8.85
C GLY A 41 -11.03 5.03 -8.64
N THR A 42 -10.74 5.64 -7.49
CA THR A 42 -11.31 6.93 -7.08
C THR A 42 -10.36 8.11 -7.23
N ASP A 43 -9.07 7.85 -7.48
CA ASP A 43 -8.01 8.87 -7.60
C ASP A 43 -7.89 9.79 -6.36
N LEU A 44 -8.35 9.32 -5.20
CA LEU A 44 -8.35 10.07 -3.94
C LEU A 44 -7.12 9.80 -3.06
N ALA A 45 -6.27 8.85 -3.45
CA ALA A 45 -5.06 8.48 -2.74
C ALA A 45 -3.94 8.15 -3.74
N ALA A 46 -2.71 8.00 -3.25
CA ALA A 46 -1.57 7.69 -4.10
C ALA A 46 -1.76 6.33 -4.80
N THR A 47 -1.39 6.25 -6.06
CA THR A 47 -1.34 4.97 -6.76
C THR A 47 -0.24 4.09 -6.21
N PRO A 48 -0.39 2.75 -6.28
CA PRO A 48 0.67 1.83 -5.86
C PRO A 48 2.02 2.12 -6.56
N PHE A 49 1.98 2.59 -7.81
CA PHE A 49 3.16 2.96 -8.57
C PHE A 49 3.84 4.23 -8.06
N GLU A 50 3.08 5.29 -7.77
CA GLU A 50 3.63 6.52 -7.18
C GLU A 50 4.26 6.24 -5.83
N PHE A 51 3.61 5.39 -5.03
CA PHE A 51 4.15 4.94 -3.75
C PHE A 51 5.48 4.19 -3.92
N PHE A 52 5.57 3.31 -4.92
CA PHE A 52 6.81 2.58 -5.24
C PHE A 52 7.96 3.53 -5.63
N ILE A 53 7.71 4.52 -6.50
CA ILE A 53 8.73 5.50 -6.90
C ILE A 53 9.24 6.27 -5.69
N ALA A 54 8.33 6.75 -4.84
CA ALA A 54 8.70 7.52 -3.65
C ALA A 54 9.61 6.71 -2.71
N GLY A 55 9.34 5.41 -2.53
CA GLY A 55 10.17 4.53 -1.71
C GLY A 55 11.50 4.14 -2.36
N HIS A 56 11.60 4.12 -3.69
CA HIS A 56 12.85 3.81 -4.40
C HIS A 56 13.81 5.00 -4.46
N ALA A 57 13.28 6.23 -4.48
CA ALA A 57 14.08 7.45 -4.59
C ALA A 57 14.69 7.94 -3.26
N GLY A 58 14.19 7.45 -2.12
CA GLY A 58 14.70 7.78 -0.77
C GLY A 58 15.81 6.85 -0.30
#